data_AF-A0A1B9EPQ1-F1
#
_entry.id   AF-A0A1B9EPQ1-F1
#
_cell.length_a   1.000
_cell.length_b   1.000
_cell.length_c   1.000
_cell.angle_alpha   90.00
_cell.angle_beta   90.00
_cell.angle_gamma   90.00
#
_symmetry.space_group_name_H-M   'P 1'
#
loop_
_entity.id
_entity.type
_entity.pdbx_description
1 polymer ?
#
loop_
_entity_poly.entity_id
_entity_poly.type
_entity_poly.pdbx_seq_one_letter_code
_entity_poly.pdbx_strand_id
1 'polypeptide(L)'
;MGKSPYTRERLADAAASSRTLSEALTELGVDPKSPTRRYLLDRMRKLGVDTGHFESEGVRWTKEVLQAAVAASTNMCEVLRRLGLEVVGGQHTHISRRVKALGIDTSHFSAPSRSGEIRRRRPEELLVDQSQNLARRIPGERLKRAMIAMGTTERCALCGTGGTWRNRPLPLEVDHIDGNWRNNQPQNLRLLCPNCHSTTDTYRGRGKGRRLAARSEAP
;
A
#
# COMPACT_ATOMS: atom_id res chain seq x y z
N MET A 1 4.48 22.40 35.36
CA MET A 1 4.95 21.62 34.19
C MET A 1 6.25 20.95 34.55
N GLY A 2 6.26 19.62 34.70
CA GLY A 2 7.48 18.89 35.05
C GLY A 2 8.52 19.01 33.94
N LYS A 3 9.80 19.13 34.32
CA LYS A 3 10.91 19.11 33.36
C LYS A 3 10.83 17.80 32.58
N SER A 4 10.69 17.89 31.25
CA SER A 4 10.70 16.71 30.39
C SER A 4 11.99 15.91 30.63
N PRO A 5 11.93 14.57 30.72
CA PRO A 5 13.13 13.75 30.94
C PRO A 5 14.13 13.81 29.77
N TYR A 6 13.70 14.35 28.62
CA TYR A 6 14.51 14.56 27.43
C TYR A 6 14.98 16.02 27.36
N THR A 7 16.01 16.33 28.14
CA THR A 7 16.70 17.62 28.11
C THR A 7 17.56 17.74 26.85
N ARG A 8 17.96 18.97 26.51
CA ARG A 8 18.81 19.22 25.33
C ARG A 8 20.14 18.47 25.44
N GLU A 9 20.79 18.53 26.60
CA GLU A 9 22.08 17.86 26.88
C GLU A 9 21.97 16.35 26.64
N ARG A 10 21.00 15.70 27.30
CA ARG A 10 20.78 14.25 27.15
C ARG A 10 20.50 13.83 25.71
N LEU A 11 19.78 14.65 24.95
CA LEU A 11 19.52 14.38 23.53
C LEU A 11 20.75 14.64 22.65
N ALA A 12 21.59 15.61 23.00
CA ALA A 12 22.82 15.91 22.28
C ALA A 12 23.88 14.83 22.51
N ASP A 13 24.03 14.34 23.75
CA ASP A 13 24.96 13.27 24.09
C ASP A 13 24.63 12.00 23.31
N ALA A 14 23.36 11.57 23.39
CA ALA A 14 22.87 10.40 22.65
C ALA A 14 22.93 10.58 21.12
N ALA A 15 22.83 11.80 20.62
CA ALA A 15 22.98 12.06 19.18
C ALA A 15 24.45 12.03 18.75
N ALA A 16 25.37 12.52 19.57
CA ALA A 16 26.80 12.56 19.26
C ALA A 16 27.46 11.17 19.34
N SER A 17 26.99 10.30 20.24
CA SER A 17 27.47 8.91 20.41
C SER A 17 26.93 7.94 19.36
N SER A 18 25.91 8.34 18.61
CA SER A 18 25.17 7.46 17.71
C SER A 18 25.35 7.85 16.25
N ARG A 19 25.48 6.85 15.38
CA ARG A 19 25.51 7.05 13.92
C ARG A 19 24.11 7.13 13.34
N THR A 20 23.09 6.77 14.13
CA THR A 20 21.72 6.65 13.67
C THR A 20 20.70 7.06 14.71
N LEU A 21 19.47 7.35 14.28
CA LEU A 21 18.40 7.69 15.21
C LEU A 21 17.96 6.49 16.06
N SER A 22 18.04 5.24 15.58
CA SER A 22 17.64 4.08 16.39
C SER A 22 18.68 3.75 17.46
N GLU A 23 19.97 3.89 17.15
CA GLU A 23 21.04 3.81 18.16
C GLU A 23 20.81 4.86 19.26
N ALA A 24 20.58 6.13 18.87
CA ALA A 24 20.33 7.22 19.81
C ALA A 24 19.09 6.97 20.69
N LEU A 25 18.03 6.38 20.12
CA LEU A 25 16.83 6.02 20.88
C LEU A 25 17.07 4.86 21.84
N THR A 26 17.84 3.86 21.43
CA THR A 26 18.20 2.71 22.26
C THR A 26 19.01 3.15 23.47
N GLU A 27 19.97 4.06 23.27
CA GLU A 27 20.77 4.66 24.34
C GLU A 27 19.92 5.48 25.32
N LEU A 28 18.88 6.16 24.81
CA LEU A 28 17.90 6.86 25.65
C LEU A 28 16.94 5.90 26.39
N GLY A 29 17.04 4.58 26.17
CA GLY A 29 16.16 3.56 26.76
C GLY A 29 14.78 3.50 26.11
N VAL A 30 14.65 3.96 24.87
CA VAL A 30 13.40 4.02 24.11
C VAL A 30 13.46 3.01 22.96
N ASP A 31 12.41 2.19 22.83
CA ASP A 31 12.27 1.30 21.67
C ASP A 31 12.29 2.12 20.35
N PRO A 32 13.24 1.87 19.43
CA PRO A 32 13.34 2.58 18.17
C PRO A 32 12.11 2.46 17.26
N LYS A 33 11.26 1.45 17.46
CA LYS A 33 10.01 1.23 16.71
C LYS A 33 8.80 1.90 17.38
N SER A 34 8.97 2.46 18.57
CA SER A 34 7.91 3.14 19.31
C SER A 34 7.46 4.45 18.63
N PRO A 35 6.18 4.85 18.75
CA PRO A 35 5.69 6.16 18.30
C PRO A 35 6.48 7.35 18.90
N THR A 36 7.17 7.14 20.02
CA THR A 36 8.06 8.11 20.67
C THR A 36 9.24 8.55 19.77
N ARG A 37 9.63 7.73 18.79
CA ARG A 37 10.67 8.07 17.78
C ARG A 37 10.42 9.43 17.14
N ARG A 38 9.18 9.68 16.70
CA ARG A 38 8.81 10.93 16.01
C ARG A 38 8.89 12.12 16.96
N TYR A 39 8.39 11.95 18.18
CA TYR A 39 8.44 12.98 19.22
C TYR A 39 9.88 13.40 19.52
N LEU A 40 10.80 12.43 19.68
CA LEU A 40 12.19 12.72 20.02
C LEU A 40 12.97 13.37 18.87
N LEU A 41 12.74 12.95 17.62
CA LEU A 41 13.33 13.62 16.46
C LEU A 41 12.84 15.07 16.32
N ASP A 42 11.54 15.32 16.52
CA ASP A 42 10.99 16.68 16.51
C ASP A 42 11.54 17.51 17.67
N ARG A 43 11.75 16.89 18.83
CA ARG A 43 12.31 17.55 20.01
C ARG A 43 13.79 17.89 19.84
N MET A 44 14.60 16.99 19.29
CA MET A 44 16.01 17.23 18.92
C MET A 44 16.12 18.44 17.99
N ARG A 45 15.30 18.48 16.93
CA ARG A 45 15.25 19.63 16.00
C ARG A 45 14.84 20.93 16.68
N LYS A 46 13.80 20.90 17.53
CA LYS A 46 13.34 22.09 18.29
C LYS A 46 14.39 22.62 19.26
N LEU A 47 15.23 21.75 19.82
CA LEU A 47 16.27 22.10 20.77
C LEU A 47 17.63 22.37 20.11
N GLY A 48 17.70 22.34 18.77
CA GLY A 48 18.93 22.60 18.01
C GLY A 48 20.01 21.56 18.28
N VAL A 49 19.64 20.30 18.49
CA VAL A 49 20.57 19.17 18.49
C VAL A 49 20.85 18.81 17.04
N ASP A 50 22.13 18.67 16.68
CA ASP A 50 22.50 18.22 15.35
C ASP A 50 22.11 16.76 15.14
N THR A 51 21.36 16.51 14.06
CA THR A 51 20.93 15.18 13.63
C THR A 51 21.24 14.96 12.16
N GLY A 52 22.05 15.82 11.54
CA GLY A 52 22.37 15.76 10.11
C GLY A 52 23.30 14.60 9.75
N HIS A 53 24.11 14.15 10.71
CA HIS A 53 25.03 13.03 10.57
C HIS A 53 24.36 11.65 10.71
N PHE A 54 23.10 11.59 11.15
CA PHE A 54 22.41 10.31 11.29
C PHE A 54 22.21 9.62 9.94
N GLU A 55 22.75 8.41 9.82
CA GLU A 55 22.52 7.54 8.69
C GLU A 55 21.05 7.10 8.64
N SER A 56 20.54 6.90 7.43
CA SER A 56 19.16 6.46 7.23
C SER A 56 19.02 4.96 7.53
N GLU A 57 18.58 4.62 8.73
CA GLU A 57 18.28 3.24 9.09
C GLU A 57 16.94 2.75 8.55
N GLY A 58 16.90 1.46 8.24
CA GLY A 58 15.65 0.78 7.88
C GLY A 58 15.16 1.05 6.46
N VAL A 59 15.98 1.65 5.60
CA VAL A 59 15.65 1.73 4.18
C VAL A 59 15.88 0.36 3.56
N ARG A 60 14.86 -0.50 3.63
CA ARG A 60 14.78 -1.78 2.90
C ARG A 60 15.18 -1.65 1.41
N TRP A 61 15.09 -0.45 0.85
CA TRP A 61 15.41 -0.08 -0.52
C TRP A 61 16.56 0.93 -0.58
N THR A 62 17.78 0.46 -0.29
CA THR A 62 18.99 1.27 -0.43
C THR A 62 19.24 1.59 -1.91
N LYS A 63 20.16 2.53 -2.17
CA LYS A 63 20.51 2.92 -3.54
C LYS A 63 21.09 1.74 -4.31
N GLU A 64 21.94 0.96 -3.67
CA GLU A 64 22.64 -0.19 -4.24
C GLU A 64 21.64 -1.27 -4.65
N VAL A 65 20.71 -1.61 -3.76
CA VAL A 65 19.66 -2.61 -4.03
C VAL A 65 18.76 -2.17 -5.19
N LEU A 66 18.33 -0.91 -5.19
CA LEU A 66 17.48 -0.38 -6.25
C LEU A 66 18.23 -0.26 -7.57
N GLN A 67 19.49 0.14 -7.56
CA GLN A 67 20.31 0.30 -8.75
C GLN A 67 20.59 -1.05 -9.42
N ALA A 68 20.91 -2.09 -8.64
CA ALA A 68 21.05 -3.45 -9.15
C ALA A 68 19.73 -3.96 -9.77
N ALA A 69 18.59 -3.73 -9.11
CA ALA A 69 17.29 -4.15 -9.62
C ALA A 69 16.87 -3.38 -10.89
N VAL A 70 17.15 -2.08 -10.97
CA VAL A 70 16.87 -1.23 -12.13
C VAL A 70 17.75 -1.62 -13.32
N ALA A 71 19.05 -1.83 -13.11
CA ALA A 71 19.97 -2.24 -14.18
C ALA A 71 19.56 -3.59 -14.81
N ALA A 72 19.04 -4.52 -14.01
CA ALA A 72 18.59 -5.82 -14.48
C ALA A 72 17.15 -5.85 -15.04
N SER A 73 16.47 -4.71 -15.14
CA SER A 73 15.06 -4.63 -15.54
C SER A 73 14.84 -3.72 -16.74
N THR A 74 13.78 -3.98 -17.50
CA THR A 74 13.35 -3.15 -18.64
C THR A 74 12.20 -2.20 -18.27
N ASN A 75 11.59 -2.38 -17.10
CA ASN A 75 10.49 -1.56 -16.61
C ASN A 75 10.32 -1.67 -15.08
N MET A 76 9.58 -0.73 -14.48
CA MET A 76 9.33 -0.72 -13.03
C MET A 76 8.60 -1.95 -12.51
N CYS A 77 7.78 -2.64 -13.32
CA CYS A 77 7.09 -3.84 -12.85
C CYS A 77 8.07 -5.01 -12.65
N GLU A 78 9.08 -5.14 -13.52
CA GLU A 78 10.19 -6.08 -13.34
C GLU A 78 11.06 -5.74 -12.14
N VAL A 79 11.34 -4.45 -11.91
CA VAL A 79 12.03 -4.01 -10.69
C VAL A 79 11.29 -4.51 -9.46
N LEU A 80 9.98 -4.29 -9.38
CA LEU A 80 9.17 -4.77 -8.26
C LEU A 80 9.24 -6.31 -8.11
N ARG A 81 9.13 -7.06 -9.21
CA ARG A 81 9.22 -8.53 -9.18
C ARG A 81 10.57 -9.01 -8.68
N ARG A 82 11.67 -8.40 -9.14
CA ARG A 82 13.04 -8.73 -8.69
C ARG A 82 13.28 -8.41 -7.23
N LEU A 83 12.64 -7.36 -6.71
CA LEU A 83 12.66 -7.00 -5.30
C LEU A 83 11.76 -7.90 -4.43
N GLY A 84 11.12 -8.92 -5.02
CA GLY A 84 10.17 -9.81 -4.33
C GLY A 84 8.89 -9.10 -3.90
N LEU A 85 8.54 -7.97 -4.54
CA LEU A 85 7.37 -7.18 -4.21
C LEU A 85 6.19 -7.53 -5.10
N GLU A 86 5.03 -7.66 -4.46
CA GLU A 86 3.77 -7.71 -5.19
C GLU A 86 3.58 -6.40 -5.99
N VAL A 87 3.14 -6.52 -7.25
CA VAL A 87 2.88 -5.38 -8.14
C VAL A 87 1.54 -4.73 -7.78
N VAL A 88 1.50 -4.13 -6.60
CA VAL A 88 0.38 -3.33 -6.10
C VAL A 88 0.69 -1.85 -6.25
N GLY A 89 -0.34 -1.03 -6.50
CA GLY A 89 -0.17 0.40 -6.79
C GLY A 89 0.64 1.15 -5.72
N GLY A 90 0.41 0.84 -4.43
CA GLY A 90 1.16 1.49 -3.34
C GLY A 90 2.66 1.21 -3.36
N GLN A 91 3.06 -0.05 -3.55
CA GLN A 91 4.48 -0.43 -3.66
C GLN A 91 5.11 0.15 -4.91
N HIS A 92 4.40 0.10 -6.04
CA HIS A 92 4.91 0.67 -7.29
C HIS A 92 5.18 2.16 -7.14
N THR A 93 4.23 2.93 -6.61
CA THR A 93 4.41 4.37 -6.38
C THR A 93 5.56 4.65 -5.41
N HIS A 94 5.68 3.85 -4.33
CA HIS A 94 6.74 4.03 -3.34
C HIS A 94 8.14 3.80 -3.95
N ILE A 95 8.34 2.67 -4.64
CA ILE A 95 9.63 2.34 -5.26
C ILE A 95 9.97 3.32 -6.37
N SER A 96 9.03 3.66 -7.26
CA SER A 96 9.29 4.64 -8.32
C SER A 96 9.70 6.01 -7.76
N ARG A 97 9.07 6.48 -6.67
CA ARG A 97 9.47 7.72 -6.00
C ARG A 97 10.87 7.61 -5.40
N ARG A 98 11.21 6.46 -4.79
CA ARG A 98 12.52 6.24 -4.19
C ARG A 98 13.63 6.19 -5.24
N VAL A 99 13.42 5.49 -6.35
CA VAL A 99 14.35 5.44 -7.50
C VAL A 99 14.62 6.86 -8.02
N LYS A 100 13.56 7.65 -8.23
CA LYS A 100 13.69 9.05 -8.66
C LYS A 100 14.43 9.92 -7.62
N ALA A 101 14.11 9.77 -6.33
CA ALA A 101 14.74 10.55 -5.26
C ALA A 101 16.24 10.23 -5.10
N LEU A 102 16.67 9.02 -5.47
CA LEU A 102 18.06 8.59 -5.42
C LEU A 102 18.84 8.88 -6.71
N GLY A 103 18.18 9.47 -7.72
CA GLY A 103 18.80 9.82 -8.99
C GLY A 103 19.28 8.60 -9.79
N ILE A 104 18.61 7.45 -9.64
CA ILE A 104 18.96 6.24 -10.38
C ILE A 104 18.42 6.39 -11.82
N ASP A 105 19.29 6.20 -12.81
CA ASP A 105 18.91 6.28 -14.21
C ASP A 105 17.97 5.12 -14.61
N THR A 106 16.90 5.47 -15.30
CA THR A 106 15.92 4.52 -15.86
C THR A 106 15.69 4.80 -17.35
N SER A 107 16.62 5.49 -18.01
CA SER A 107 16.50 5.88 -19.43
C SER A 107 16.41 4.68 -20.37
N HIS A 108 17.02 3.55 -20.00
CA HIS A 108 16.98 2.29 -20.73
C HIS A 108 15.64 1.55 -20.62
N PHE A 109 14.71 2.01 -19.78
CA PHE A 109 13.41 1.37 -19.66
C PHE A 109 12.60 1.53 -20.94
N SER A 110 12.05 0.41 -21.41
CA SER A 110 11.22 0.41 -22.60
C SER A 110 9.91 1.13 -22.31
N ALA A 111 9.53 2.05 -23.21
CA ALA A 111 8.18 2.59 -23.20
C ALA A 111 7.18 1.43 -23.38
N PRO A 112 6.02 1.45 -22.71
CA PRO A 112 4.98 0.48 -22.98
C PRO A 112 4.66 0.51 -24.48
N SER A 113 4.64 -0.65 -25.14
CA SER A 113 4.21 -0.73 -26.53
C SER A 113 2.78 -0.21 -26.64
N ARG A 114 2.61 0.95 -27.28
CA ARG A 114 1.30 1.54 -27.60
C ARG A 114 0.69 0.94 -28.86
N SER A 115 1.37 -0.01 -29.50
CA SER A 115 1.03 -0.62 -30.79
C SER A 115 0.04 -1.78 -30.71
N GLY A 116 -0.48 -2.09 -29.52
CA GLY A 116 -1.59 -3.04 -29.39
C GLY A 116 -2.92 -2.33 -29.59
N GLU A 117 -3.82 -2.89 -30.42
CA GLU A 117 -5.24 -2.54 -30.35
C GLU A 117 -5.70 -2.63 -28.88
N ILE A 118 -6.39 -1.60 -28.40
CA ILE A 118 -6.96 -1.61 -27.06
C ILE A 118 -8.13 -2.61 -27.06
N ARG A 119 -7.82 -3.90 -26.92
CA ARG A 119 -8.82 -4.96 -26.77
C ARG A 119 -9.58 -4.70 -25.47
N ARG A 120 -10.84 -4.32 -25.59
CA ARG A 120 -11.75 -4.24 -24.43
C ARG A 120 -11.98 -5.67 -23.93
N ARG A 121 -11.44 -5.98 -22.76
CA ARG A 121 -11.70 -7.27 -22.10
C ARG A 121 -13.20 -7.46 -21.92
N ARG A 122 -13.68 -8.66 -22.24
CA ARG A 122 -15.06 -9.07 -22.03
C ARG A 122 -15.36 -9.22 -20.53
N PRO A 123 -16.62 -9.13 -20.09
CA PRO A 123 -16.98 -9.31 -18.68
C PRO A 123 -16.42 -10.60 -18.08
N GLU A 124 -16.48 -11.70 -18.82
CA GLU A 124 -16.03 -13.03 -18.38
C GLU A 124 -14.51 -13.06 -18.14
N GLU A 125 -13.73 -12.29 -18.90
CA GLU A 125 -12.28 -12.17 -18.71
C GLU A 125 -11.91 -11.31 -17.49
N LEU A 126 -12.86 -10.55 -16.94
CA LEU A 126 -12.67 -9.71 -15.75
C LEU A 126 -13.13 -10.42 -14.48
N LEU A 127 -14.16 -11.26 -14.58
CA LEU A 127 -14.79 -11.97 -13.47
C LEU A 127 -14.15 -13.35 -13.24
N VAL A 128 -12.83 -13.36 -13.06
CA VAL A 128 -12.04 -14.57 -12.81
C VAL A 128 -11.19 -14.41 -11.56
N ASP A 129 -10.78 -15.52 -10.97
CA ASP A 129 -9.79 -15.49 -9.91
C ASP A 129 -8.40 -15.12 -10.47
N GLN A 130 -7.82 -14.06 -9.92
CA GLN A 130 -6.47 -13.58 -10.22
C GLN A 130 -5.52 -13.80 -9.05
N SER A 131 -5.89 -14.64 -8.07
CA SER A 131 -5.08 -14.96 -6.88
C SER A 131 -3.69 -15.45 -7.25
N GLN A 132 -3.61 -16.28 -8.30
CA GLN A 132 -2.37 -16.85 -8.83
C GLN A 132 -1.58 -15.91 -9.75
N ASN A 133 -2.16 -14.76 -10.11
CA ASN A 133 -1.55 -13.81 -11.04
C ASN A 133 -1.05 -12.55 -10.30
N LEU A 134 0.12 -12.03 -10.69
CA LEU A 134 0.59 -10.71 -10.27
C LEU A 134 -0.12 -9.56 -11.02
N ALA A 135 -1.40 -9.76 -11.36
CA ALA A 135 -2.20 -8.81 -12.08
C ALA A 135 -2.50 -7.57 -11.21
N ARG A 136 -2.60 -6.41 -11.87
CA ARG A 136 -3.03 -5.18 -11.21
C ARG A 136 -4.49 -5.31 -10.79
N ARG A 137 -4.81 -4.76 -9.62
CA ARG A 137 -6.19 -4.67 -9.13
C ARG A 137 -7.10 -4.03 -10.18
N ILE A 138 -8.18 -4.74 -10.53
CA ILE A 138 -9.21 -4.21 -11.40
C ILE A 138 -10.02 -3.16 -10.59
N PRO A 139 -10.22 -1.94 -11.12
CA PRO A 139 -11.06 -0.93 -10.48
C PRO A 139 -12.49 -1.44 -10.26
N GLY A 140 -13.07 -1.15 -9.10
CA GLY A 140 -14.41 -1.63 -8.72
C GLY A 140 -15.50 -1.27 -9.74
N GLU A 141 -15.45 -0.06 -10.31
CA GLU A 141 -16.39 0.37 -11.36
C GLU A 141 -16.35 -0.53 -12.60
N ARG A 142 -15.16 -1.04 -12.97
CA ARG A 142 -15.01 -1.95 -14.11
C ARG A 142 -15.58 -3.33 -13.79
N LEU A 143 -15.44 -3.81 -12.55
CA LEU A 143 -16.07 -5.04 -12.08
C LEU A 143 -17.59 -4.89 -12.03
N LYS A 144 -18.11 -3.80 -11.48
CA LYS A 144 -19.54 -3.50 -11.44
C LYS A 144 -20.17 -3.55 -12.83
N ARG A 145 -19.55 -2.88 -13.82
CA ARG A 145 -20.00 -2.93 -15.21
C ARG A 145 -20.00 -4.33 -15.80
N ALA A 146 -18.97 -5.15 -15.49
CA ALA A 146 -18.91 -6.54 -15.92
C ALA A 146 -20.01 -7.39 -15.26
N MET A 147 -20.25 -7.21 -13.96
CA MET A 147 -21.31 -7.90 -13.21
C MET A 147 -22.70 -7.59 -13.80
N ILE A 148 -23.00 -6.32 -14.08
CA ILE A 148 -24.27 -5.88 -14.68
C ILE A 148 -24.42 -6.47 -16.08
N ALA A 149 -23.36 -6.45 -16.89
CA ALA A 149 -23.37 -7.06 -18.23
C ALA A 149 -23.64 -8.57 -18.19
N MET A 150 -23.27 -9.26 -17.09
CA MET A 150 -23.55 -10.67 -16.85
C MET A 150 -24.91 -10.93 -16.18
N GLY A 151 -25.77 -9.91 -16.03
CA GLY A 151 -27.12 -10.05 -15.49
C GLY A 151 -27.27 -9.76 -13.99
N THR A 152 -26.22 -9.26 -13.32
CA THR A 152 -26.34 -8.84 -11.91
C THR A 152 -27.24 -7.62 -11.81
N THR A 153 -28.29 -7.69 -10.98
CA THR A 153 -29.16 -6.54 -10.72
C THR A 153 -28.41 -5.46 -9.94
N GLU A 154 -28.54 -4.19 -10.36
CA GLU A 154 -27.91 -3.05 -9.68
C GLU A 154 -28.66 -2.66 -8.39
N ARG A 155 -28.62 -3.57 -7.41
CA ARG A 155 -29.20 -3.41 -6.07
C ARG A 155 -28.22 -3.91 -5.01
N CYS A 156 -28.32 -3.34 -3.82
CA CYS A 156 -27.56 -3.82 -2.68
C CYS A 156 -28.00 -5.25 -2.32
N ALA A 157 -27.03 -6.17 -2.26
CA ALA A 157 -27.26 -7.57 -1.91
C ALA A 157 -27.73 -7.79 -0.46
N LEU A 158 -27.62 -6.77 0.42
CA LEU A 158 -28.05 -6.87 1.82
C LEU A 158 -29.41 -6.21 2.06
N CYS A 159 -29.58 -4.95 1.65
CA CYS A 159 -30.81 -4.18 1.94
C CYS A 159 -31.70 -3.95 0.72
N GLY A 160 -31.32 -4.40 -0.48
CA GLY A 160 -32.10 -4.22 -1.71
C GLY A 160 -32.14 -2.80 -2.29
N THR A 161 -31.51 -1.82 -1.63
CA THR A 161 -31.43 -0.43 -2.12
C THR A 161 -30.80 -0.39 -3.52
N GLY A 162 -31.47 0.26 -4.47
CA GLY A 162 -30.97 0.43 -5.84
C GLY A 162 -29.95 1.56 -5.99
N GLY A 163 -29.68 1.95 -7.23
CA GLY A 163 -28.75 3.04 -7.58
C GLY A 163 -29.26 4.47 -7.32
N THR A 164 -30.31 4.65 -6.51
CA THR A 164 -30.91 5.97 -6.22
C THR A 164 -31.26 6.12 -4.75
N TRP A 165 -30.91 7.26 -4.16
CA TRP A 165 -31.24 7.64 -2.80
C TRP A 165 -31.70 9.09 -2.75
N ARG A 166 -32.91 9.35 -2.26
CA ARG A 166 -33.53 10.70 -2.22
C ARG A 166 -33.42 11.43 -3.57
N ASN A 167 -33.79 10.75 -4.66
CA ASN A 167 -33.71 11.23 -6.05
C ASN A 167 -32.29 11.62 -6.52
N ARG A 168 -31.24 11.14 -5.85
CA ARG A 168 -29.84 11.32 -6.27
C ARG A 168 -29.19 9.98 -6.57
N PRO A 169 -28.22 9.91 -7.50
CA PRO A 169 -27.47 8.68 -7.76
C PRO A 169 -26.79 8.18 -6.49
N LEU A 170 -26.99 6.90 -6.17
CA LEU A 170 -26.30 6.20 -5.10
C LEU A 170 -25.36 5.17 -5.73
N PRO A 171 -24.04 5.42 -5.76
CA PRO A 171 -23.11 4.45 -6.32
C PRO A 171 -23.05 3.22 -5.42
N LEU A 172 -23.49 2.08 -5.93
CA LEU A 172 -23.23 0.78 -5.32
C LEU A 172 -21.75 0.43 -5.49
N GLU A 173 -21.14 -0.06 -4.41
CA GLU A 173 -19.75 -0.47 -4.32
C GLU A 173 -19.62 -1.98 -4.52
N VAL A 174 -18.56 -2.43 -5.18
CA VAL A 174 -18.23 -3.85 -5.28
C VAL A 174 -17.54 -4.30 -4.00
N ASP A 175 -18.10 -5.30 -3.34
CA ASP A 175 -17.53 -5.99 -2.19
C ASP A 175 -17.10 -7.41 -2.57
N HIS A 176 -15.95 -7.81 -2.05
CA HIS A 176 -15.42 -9.18 -2.14
C HIS A 176 -15.80 -9.89 -0.84
N ILE A 177 -16.58 -10.97 -0.92
CA ILE A 177 -17.10 -11.70 0.25
C ILE A 177 -15.95 -12.23 1.12
N ASP A 178 -14.94 -12.83 0.50
CA ASP A 178 -13.70 -13.28 1.17
C ASP A 178 -12.72 -12.13 1.51
N GLY A 179 -13.04 -10.91 1.08
CA GLY A 179 -12.19 -9.73 1.18
C GLY A 179 -10.95 -9.75 0.29
N ASN A 180 -10.69 -10.81 -0.47
CA ASN A 180 -9.56 -10.96 -1.38
C ASN A 180 -9.88 -10.27 -2.71
N TRP A 181 -9.30 -9.09 -2.91
CA TRP A 181 -9.52 -8.30 -4.13
C TRP A 181 -9.06 -8.99 -5.42
N ARG A 182 -8.27 -10.07 -5.34
CA ARG A 182 -7.83 -10.86 -6.50
C ARG A 182 -8.89 -11.86 -6.97
N ASN A 183 -9.74 -12.32 -6.07
CA ASN A 183 -10.78 -13.31 -6.38
C ASN A 183 -12.01 -12.61 -6.96
N ASN A 184 -12.00 -12.33 -8.27
CA ASN A 184 -13.13 -11.66 -8.94
C ASN A 184 -14.17 -12.65 -9.49
N GLN A 185 -14.19 -13.89 -9.00
CA GLN A 185 -15.22 -14.84 -9.42
C GLN A 185 -16.62 -14.29 -9.08
N PRO A 186 -17.63 -14.43 -9.96
CA PRO A 186 -18.95 -13.84 -9.75
C PRO A 186 -19.57 -14.16 -8.40
N GLN A 187 -19.43 -15.41 -7.93
CA GLN A 187 -19.95 -15.86 -6.64
C GLN A 187 -19.25 -15.25 -5.43
N ASN A 188 -18.05 -14.68 -5.59
CA ASN A 188 -17.33 -13.97 -4.53
C ASN A 188 -17.62 -12.46 -4.53
N LEU A 189 -18.32 -11.93 -5.54
CA LEU A 189 -18.61 -10.51 -5.67
C LEU A 189 -20.06 -10.21 -5.33
N ARG A 190 -20.28 -9.07 -4.67
CA ARG A 190 -21.62 -8.51 -4.46
C ARG A 190 -21.62 -7.00 -4.56
N LEU A 191 -22.75 -6.43 -4.97
CA LEU A 191 -22.96 -4.98 -4.94
C LEU A 191 -23.54 -4.58 -3.59
N LEU A 192 -22.93 -3.62 -2.91
CA LEU A 192 -23.42 -3.09 -1.63
C LEU A 192 -23.62 -1.58 -1.71
N CYS A 193 -24.65 -1.06 -1.03
CA CYS A 193 -24.72 0.37 -0.82
C CYS A 193 -23.63 0.83 0.16
N PRO A 194 -23.23 2.11 0.17
CA PRO A 194 -22.16 2.60 1.05
C PRO A 194 -22.39 2.30 2.54
N ASN A 195 -23.65 2.36 2.98
CA ASN A 195 -24.02 2.08 4.37
C ASN A 195 -23.82 0.59 4.71
N CYS A 196 -24.38 -0.32 3.93
CA CYS A 196 -24.20 -1.76 4.14
C CYS A 196 -22.76 -2.23 3.92
N HIS A 197 -22.01 -1.60 3.01
CA HIS A 197 -20.59 -1.94 2.86
C HIS A 197 -19.80 -1.52 4.09
N SER A 198 -20.12 -0.38 4.72
CA SER A 198 -19.41 0.11 5.91
C SER A 198 -19.49 -0.83 7.12
N THR A 199 -20.49 -1.71 7.15
CA THR A 199 -20.70 -2.68 8.23
C THR A 199 -19.97 -4.01 8.00
N THR A 200 -19.37 -4.24 6.82
CA THR A 200 -18.63 -5.50 6.57
C THR A 200 -17.30 -5.54 7.33
N ASP A 201 -16.85 -6.75 7.65
CA ASP A 201 -15.54 -6.97 8.29
C ASP A 201 -14.36 -6.60 7.38
N THR A 202 -14.59 -6.58 6.07
CA THR A 202 -13.60 -6.28 5.03
C THR A 202 -13.51 -4.79 4.70
N TYR A 203 -14.46 -3.97 5.17
CA TYR A 203 -14.61 -2.58 4.78
C TYR A 203 -13.32 -1.78 4.97
N ARG A 204 -12.88 -1.10 3.90
CA ARG A 204 -11.69 -0.22 3.88
C ARG A 204 -10.43 -0.85 4.51
N GLY A 205 -10.32 -2.18 4.49
CA GLY A 205 -9.17 -2.89 5.05
C GLY A 205 -9.24 -3.15 6.56
N ARG A 206 -10.41 -3.02 7.20
CA ARG A 206 -10.66 -3.37 8.61
C ARG A 206 -10.17 -4.80 8.93
N GLY A 207 -10.30 -5.75 8.01
CA GLY A 207 -9.81 -7.13 8.15
C GLY A 207 -8.33 -7.39 7.78
N LYS A 208 -7.46 -6.37 7.64
CA LYS A 208 -6.05 -6.59 7.25
C LYS A 208 -5.21 -7.31 8.32
N GLY A 209 -5.46 -7.03 9.60
CA GLY A 209 -4.72 -7.66 10.71
C GLY A 209 -4.99 -9.17 10.81
N ARG A 210 -6.25 -9.58 10.69
CA ARG A 210 -6.67 -11.00 10.73
C ARG A 210 -6.07 -11.83 9.59
N ARG A 211 -5.89 -11.25 8.40
CA ARG A 211 -5.30 -11.94 7.24
C ARG A 211 -3.79 -12.14 7.34
N LEU A 212 -3.08 -11.26 8.04
CA LEU A 212 -1.65 -11.46 8.30
C LEU A 212 -1.44 -12.64 9.26
N ALA A 213 -2.29 -12.77 10.30
CA ALA A 213 -2.29 -13.91 11.20
C ALA A 213 -2.56 -15.24 10.45
N ALA A 214 -3.65 -15.31 9.67
CA ALA A 214 -4.01 -16.52 8.94
C ALA A 214 -3.01 -16.98 7.85
N ARG A 215 -2.21 -16.06 7.27
CA ARG A 215 -1.12 -16.42 6.33
C ARG A 215 0.15 -16.90 7.04
N SER A 216 0.30 -16.62 8.33
CA SER A 216 1.43 -17.05 9.15
C SER A 216 1.23 -18.47 9.71
N GLU A 217 -0.01 -18.94 9.70
CA GLU A 217 -0.45 -20.24 10.22
C GLU A 217 -0.72 -21.27 9.11
N ALA A 218 -0.55 -20.89 7.83
CA ALA A 218 -0.61 -21.83 6.72
C ALA A 218 0.75 -22.56 6.58
N PRO A 219 0.77 -23.91 6.53
CA PRO A 219 1.99 -24.71 6.45
C PRO A 219 2.78 -24.51 5.16
#